data_AF-A0A3D0KPT9-F1
#
_entry.id   AF-A0A3D0KPT9-F1
#
_cell.length_a   1.000
_cell.length_b   1.000
_cell.length_c   1.000
_cell.angle_alpha   90.00
_cell.angle_beta   90.00
_cell.angle_gamma   90.00
#
_symmetry.space_group_name_H-M   'P 1'
#
loop_
_entity.id
_entity.type
_entity.pdbx_description
1 polymer ?
#
loop_
_entity_poly.entity_id
_entity_poly.type
_entity_poly.pdbx_seq_one_letter_code
_entity_poly.pdbx_strand_id
1 'polypeptide(L)'
;MKTTKRIIAVALAVLMIALTIPFAVSAATTYTLTVQCEKPDYKYTVYKIADLDEETGAYKNFATTAIGNAIKQSTDSTADVLAAADAATTLTNGTELVFDATHTSRDVSSLTAGMYYIKCTGRSASNKSVAKNNIVPLPNKNMSASDTAYTVDVALNKITENGEPTITKKIKKADGTLVDELSVETDETITYVLTAEVTGTPDNKLAKYI
;
A
#
# COMPACT_ATOMS: atom_id res chain seq x y z
N MET A 1 -58.91 -7.73 6.43
CA MET A 1 -58.03 -6.74 7.08
C MET A 1 -56.68 -6.76 6.36
N LYS A 2 -56.32 -5.67 5.68
CA LYS A 2 -55.03 -5.51 5.01
C LYS A 2 -53.96 -5.34 6.08
N THR A 3 -53.11 -6.34 6.26
CA THR A 3 -52.00 -6.30 7.21
C THR A 3 -50.93 -5.35 6.68
N THR A 4 -50.96 -4.12 7.21
CA THR A 4 -49.97 -3.07 6.99
C THR A 4 -48.57 -3.64 7.19
N LYS A 5 -47.78 -3.63 6.11
CA LYS A 5 -46.34 -3.91 6.14
C LYS A 5 -45.71 -2.97 7.15
N ARG A 6 -45.32 -3.51 8.31
CA ARG A 6 -44.40 -2.86 9.22
C ARG A 6 -43.05 -2.82 8.52
N ILE A 7 -42.84 -1.79 7.72
CA ILE A 7 -41.50 -1.31 7.40
C ILE A 7 -41.00 -0.73 8.72
N ILE A 8 -40.53 -1.62 9.59
CA ILE A 8 -39.64 -1.22 10.67
C ILE A 8 -38.42 -0.74 9.89
N ALA A 9 -38.32 0.58 9.74
CA ALA A 9 -37.07 1.26 9.47
C ALA A 9 -36.14 0.82 10.61
N VAL A 10 -35.46 -0.30 10.40
CA VAL A 10 -34.25 -0.64 11.12
C VAL A 10 -33.28 0.43 10.64
N ALA A 11 -33.30 1.57 11.32
CA ALA A 11 -32.12 2.40 11.48
C ALA A 11 -31.07 1.47 12.08
N LEU A 12 -30.37 0.77 11.19
CA LEU A 12 -29.25 -0.07 11.52
C LEU A 12 -28.18 0.92 11.97
N ALA A 13 -28.23 1.27 13.25
CA ALA A 13 -27.12 1.88 13.95
C ALA A 13 -25.97 0.89 13.80
N VAL A 14 -25.11 1.19 12.84
CA VAL A 14 -23.87 0.47 12.62
C VAL A 14 -22.99 0.77 13.83
N LEU A 15 -23.09 -0.08 14.83
CA LEU A 15 -22.03 -0.23 15.82
C LEU A 15 -20.85 -0.90 15.09
N MET A 16 -19.61 -0.60 15.52
CA MET A 16 -18.31 -1.06 14.98
C MET A 16 -17.76 -0.15 13.85
N ILE A 17 -16.61 0.55 13.91
CA ILE A 17 -15.43 0.59 14.79
C ILE A 17 -15.54 1.81 15.71
N ALA A 18 -16.21 1.67 16.84
CA ALA A 18 -16.03 2.59 17.95
C ALA A 18 -15.02 1.93 18.88
N LEU A 19 -13.72 2.03 18.55
CA LEU A 19 -12.77 2.20 19.64
C LEU A 19 -13.36 3.31 20.49
N THR A 20 -13.56 3.01 21.76
CA THR A 20 -13.97 3.95 22.81
C THR A 20 -12.85 4.97 23.00
N ILE A 21 -12.46 5.67 21.93
CA ILE A 21 -11.79 6.94 21.98
C ILE A 21 -12.83 7.79 22.71
N PRO A 22 -12.59 8.20 23.96
CA PRO A 22 -13.38 9.28 24.48
C PRO A 22 -13.12 10.41 23.48
N PHE A 23 -14.11 10.71 22.63
CA PHE A 23 -14.09 11.90 21.81
C PHE A 23 -14.17 13.06 22.82
N ALA A 24 -13.06 13.33 23.51
CA ALA A 24 -12.76 14.66 23.97
C ALA A 24 -12.66 15.42 22.67
N VAL A 25 -13.81 15.98 22.24
CA VAL A 25 -14.04 16.77 21.03
C VAL A 25 -12.70 17.34 20.61
N SER A 26 -12.02 16.67 19.67
CA SER A 26 -10.71 17.13 19.25
C SER A 26 -11.01 18.45 18.56
N ALA A 27 -10.56 19.56 19.14
CA ALA A 27 -10.80 20.89 18.58
C ALA A 27 -10.08 21.09 17.22
N ALA A 28 -9.36 20.06 16.75
CA ALA A 28 -8.68 20.03 15.49
C ALA A 28 -9.70 19.90 14.34
N THR A 29 -9.87 20.98 13.58
CA THR A 29 -10.70 20.98 12.36
C THR A 29 -10.03 20.23 11.20
N THR A 30 -8.72 19.96 11.32
CA THR A 30 -7.92 19.27 10.31
C THR A 30 -6.80 18.45 10.93
N TYR A 31 -6.44 17.37 10.26
CA TYR A 31 -5.35 16.46 10.56
C TYR A 31 -4.26 16.50 9.47
N THR A 32 -3.07 16.06 9.86
CA THR A 32 -1.94 15.78 8.96
C THR A 32 -1.58 14.31 9.06
N LEU A 33 -1.48 13.64 7.91
CA LEU A 33 -0.96 12.28 7.81
C LEU A 33 0.46 12.34 7.27
N THR A 34 1.42 11.94 8.10
CA THR A 34 2.81 11.77 7.68
C THR A 34 3.03 10.32 7.25
N VAL A 35 3.38 10.11 5.99
CA VAL A 35 3.68 8.80 5.41
C VAL A 35 5.19 8.67 5.29
N GLN A 36 5.74 7.64 5.93
CA GLN A 36 7.17 7.33 5.89
C GLN A 36 7.43 6.11 5.01
N CYS A 37 8.45 6.21 4.17
CA CYS A 37 8.98 5.12 3.36
C CYS A 37 10.50 5.27 3.26
N GLU A 38 11.25 4.42 3.95
CA GLU A 38 12.72 4.44 3.92
C GLU A 38 13.30 3.89 2.60
N LYS A 39 12.46 3.23 1.79
CA LYS A 39 12.87 2.64 0.52
C LYS A 39 12.64 3.62 -0.63
N PRO A 40 13.68 3.97 -1.40
CA PRO A 40 13.55 4.91 -2.50
C PRO A 40 12.79 4.30 -3.69
N ASP A 41 12.30 5.19 -4.55
CA ASP A 41 11.59 4.90 -5.80
C ASP A 41 10.21 4.24 -5.62
N TYR A 42 9.57 4.46 -4.49
CA TYR A 42 8.17 4.10 -4.30
C TYR A 42 7.26 5.31 -4.49
N LYS A 43 6.11 5.07 -5.12
CA LYS A 43 5.01 6.02 -5.18
C LYS A 43 3.83 5.45 -4.43
N TYR A 44 3.27 6.25 -3.55
CA TYR A 44 2.04 5.95 -2.84
C TYR A 44 0.98 6.99 -3.18
N THR A 45 -0.28 6.59 -3.10
CA THR A 45 -1.40 7.51 -3.21
C THR A 45 -2.31 7.32 -2.00
N VAL A 46 -2.63 8.44 -1.33
CA VAL A 46 -3.52 8.46 -0.17
C VAL A 46 -4.92 8.81 -0.66
N TYR A 47 -5.89 7.94 -0.41
CA TYR A 47 -7.29 8.11 -0.76
C TYR A 47 -8.13 8.23 0.51
N LYS A 48 -9.04 9.21 0.56
CA LYS A 48 -10.11 9.19 1.57
C LYS A 48 -11.19 8.21 1.11
N ILE A 49 -11.49 7.21 1.94
CA ILE A 49 -12.43 6.13 1.58
C ILE A 49 -13.74 6.17 2.38
N ALA A 50 -13.79 6.94 3.47
CA ALA A 50 -15.00 7.23 4.23
C ALA A 50 -14.80 8.50 5.06
N ASP A 51 -15.90 9.20 5.33
CA ASP A 51 -15.98 10.28 6.30
C ASP A 51 -16.30 9.73 7.68
N LEU A 52 -15.72 10.31 8.74
CA LEU A 52 -16.11 10.01 10.11
C LEU A 52 -17.01 11.13 10.62
N ASP A 53 -18.15 10.76 11.18
CA ASP A 53 -18.99 11.65 11.96
C ASP A 53 -18.47 11.67 13.41
N GLU A 54 -17.84 12.77 13.81
CA GLU A 54 -17.13 12.84 15.11
C GLU A 54 -18.09 12.95 16.31
N GLU A 55 -19.35 13.34 16.10
CA GLU A 55 -20.36 13.37 17.15
C GLU A 55 -20.90 11.98 17.47
N THR A 56 -21.12 11.17 16.43
CA THR A 56 -21.74 9.84 16.56
C THR A 56 -20.73 8.69 16.51
N GLY A 57 -19.52 8.95 16.03
CA GLY A 57 -18.49 7.93 15.75
C GLY A 57 -18.79 7.08 14.51
N ALA A 58 -19.81 7.42 13.72
CA ALA A 58 -20.23 6.61 12.57
C ALA A 58 -19.52 7.01 11.28
N TYR A 59 -19.16 6.02 10.45
CA TYR A 59 -18.63 6.28 9.11
C TYR A 59 -19.75 6.51 8.09
N LYS A 60 -19.54 7.47 7.19
CA LYS A 60 -20.47 7.85 6.10
C LYS A 60 -19.70 8.16 4.80
N ASN A 61 -20.43 8.43 3.72
CA ASN A 61 -19.87 8.84 2.42
C ASN A 61 -18.75 7.92 1.91
N PHE A 62 -19.03 6.62 1.83
CA PHE A 62 -18.06 5.62 1.41
C PHE A 62 -17.67 5.77 -0.06
N ALA A 63 -16.38 5.61 -0.37
CA ALA A 63 -15.89 5.67 -1.74
C ALA A 63 -16.50 4.57 -2.64
N THR A 64 -16.81 3.40 -2.08
CA THR A 64 -17.56 2.34 -2.76
C THR A 64 -18.51 1.63 -1.79
N THR A 65 -19.55 0.97 -2.34
CA THR A 65 -20.45 0.13 -1.54
C THR A 65 -19.72 -1.03 -0.85
N ALA A 66 -18.74 -1.64 -1.53
CA ALA A 66 -17.94 -2.75 -0.97
C ALA A 66 -17.14 -2.30 0.26
N ILE A 67 -16.47 -1.14 0.17
CA ILE A 67 -15.75 -0.54 1.31
C ILE A 67 -16.73 -0.23 2.45
N GLY A 68 -17.88 0.37 2.14
CA GLY A 68 -18.90 0.65 3.15
C GLY A 68 -19.39 -0.60 3.86
N ASN A 69 -19.63 -1.69 3.13
CA ASN A 69 -20.02 -2.97 3.73
C ASN A 69 -18.91 -3.57 4.57
N ALA A 70 -17.65 -3.48 4.15
CA ALA A 70 -16.51 -3.97 4.90
C ALA A 70 -16.33 -3.20 6.22
N ILE A 71 -16.42 -1.86 6.20
CA ILE A 71 -16.31 -1.02 7.40
C ILE A 71 -17.40 -1.38 8.41
N LYS A 72 -18.65 -1.54 7.96
CA LYS A 72 -19.80 -1.85 8.83
C LYS A 72 -19.74 -3.24 9.47
N GLN A 73 -19.05 -4.19 8.84
CA GLN A 73 -18.89 -5.55 9.33
C GLN A 73 -17.61 -5.74 10.15
N SER A 74 -16.65 -4.82 10.01
CA SER A 74 -15.37 -4.88 10.72
C SER A 74 -15.56 -4.59 12.20
N THR A 75 -15.23 -5.53 13.08
CA THR A 75 -15.33 -5.34 14.53
C THR A 75 -14.02 -4.82 15.12
N ASP A 76 -12.91 -5.51 14.85
CA ASP A 76 -11.61 -5.27 15.50
C ASP A 76 -10.43 -5.21 14.51
N SER A 77 -10.67 -5.46 13.23
CA SER A 77 -9.64 -5.57 12.21
C SER A 77 -10.00 -4.75 10.97
N THR A 78 -9.00 -4.11 10.39
CA THR A 78 -9.12 -3.41 9.10
C THR A 78 -8.85 -4.32 7.90
N ALA A 79 -8.68 -5.63 8.10
CA ALA A 79 -8.33 -6.58 7.03
C ALA A 79 -9.37 -6.62 5.91
N ASP A 80 -10.66 -6.68 6.25
CA ASP A 80 -11.73 -6.71 5.25
C ASP A 80 -11.85 -5.38 4.52
N VAL A 81 -11.63 -4.26 5.24
CA VAL A 81 -11.60 -2.93 4.63
C VAL A 81 -10.42 -2.81 3.66
N LEU A 82 -9.25 -3.30 4.05
CA LEU A 82 -8.06 -3.32 3.21
C LEU A 82 -8.29 -4.15 1.95
N ALA A 83 -8.88 -5.35 2.09
CA ALA A 83 -9.21 -6.21 0.95
C ALA A 83 -10.23 -5.54 0.01
N ALA A 84 -11.27 -4.91 0.55
CA ALA A 84 -12.25 -4.18 -0.24
C ALA A 84 -11.64 -2.96 -0.96
N ALA A 85 -10.71 -2.26 -0.33
CA ALA A 85 -9.99 -1.13 -0.93
C ALA A 85 -8.98 -1.58 -2.00
N ASP A 86 -8.26 -2.69 -1.78
CA ASP A 86 -7.35 -3.29 -2.76
C ASP A 86 -8.09 -3.78 -4.01
N ALA A 87 -9.30 -4.33 -3.84
CA ALA A 87 -10.17 -4.77 -4.93
C ALA A 87 -10.90 -3.61 -5.64
N ALA A 88 -10.89 -2.40 -5.08
CA ALA A 88 -11.56 -1.25 -5.68
C ALA A 88 -10.82 -0.76 -6.93
N THR A 89 -11.53 -0.66 -8.04
CA THR A 89 -10.97 -0.24 -9.35
C THR A 89 -11.14 1.25 -9.65
N THR A 90 -11.95 1.98 -8.87
CA THR A 90 -12.41 3.34 -9.21
C THR A 90 -12.20 4.38 -8.10
N LEU A 91 -11.12 4.28 -7.31
CA LEU A 91 -10.80 5.33 -6.33
C LEU A 91 -10.29 6.59 -7.06
N THR A 92 -10.84 7.75 -6.69
CA THR A 92 -10.53 9.05 -7.29
C THR A 92 -10.12 10.05 -6.21
N ASN A 93 -9.56 11.19 -6.61
CA ASN A 93 -9.14 12.28 -5.71
C ASN A 93 -8.07 11.88 -4.67
N GLY A 94 -7.15 10.99 -5.07
CA GLY A 94 -6.03 10.61 -4.22
C GLY A 94 -4.89 11.64 -4.29
N THR A 95 -4.15 11.80 -3.19
CA THR A 95 -2.94 12.61 -3.13
C THR A 95 -1.72 11.72 -3.37
N GLU A 96 -0.96 11.99 -4.43
CA GLU A 96 0.27 11.25 -4.76
C GLU A 96 1.44 11.70 -3.88
N LEU A 97 2.19 10.72 -3.40
CA LEU A 97 3.40 10.86 -2.60
C LEU A 97 4.54 10.12 -3.32
N VAL A 98 5.60 10.85 -3.65
CA VAL A 98 6.80 10.30 -4.30
C VAL A 98 7.96 10.30 -3.31
N PHE A 99 8.57 9.14 -3.11
CA PHE A 99 9.69 8.93 -2.20
C PHE A 99 10.99 8.68 -2.97
N ASP A 100 12.07 9.29 -2.48
CA ASP A 100 13.42 9.17 -3.02
C ASP A 100 14.44 9.09 -1.88
N ALA A 101 15.72 8.91 -2.22
CA ALA A 101 16.79 8.71 -1.25
C ALA A 101 16.96 9.86 -0.22
N THR A 102 16.51 11.07 -0.56
CA THR A 102 16.60 12.25 0.31
C THR A 102 15.27 12.60 0.98
N HIS A 103 14.21 11.89 0.61
CA HIS A 103 12.86 12.21 0.97
C HIS A 103 12.08 10.97 1.39
N THR A 104 12.35 10.53 2.61
CA THR A 104 11.75 9.33 3.21
C THR A 104 10.46 9.60 3.98
N SER A 105 10.01 10.86 4.04
CA SER A 105 8.79 11.29 4.74
C SER A 105 8.02 12.31 3.90
N ARG A 106 6.68 12.18 3.90
CA ARG A 106 5.75 13.05 3.16
C ARG A 106 4.51 13.33 3.96
N ASP A 107 4.10 14.59 4.00
CA ASP A 107 2.89 15.01 4.69
C ASP A 107 1.72 15.19 3.72
N VAL A 108 0.54 14.74 4.16
CA VAL A 108 -0.75 15.11 3.58
C VAL A 108 -1.51 15.88 4.65
N SER A 109 -1.56 17.20 4.51
CA SER A 109 -2.21 18.11 5.46
C SER A 109 -3.65 18.44 5.08
N SER A 110 -4.34 19.17 5.98
CA SER A 110 -5.72 19.62 5.77
C SER A 110 -6.71 18.48 5.58
N LEU A 111 -6.42 17.31 6.18
CA LEU A 111 -7.29 16.15 6.15
C LEU A 111 -8.42 16.29 7.17
N THR A 112 -9.65 16.09 6.74
CA THR A 112 -10.80 15.97 7.66
C THR A 112 -10.88 14.60 8.33
N ALA A 113 -11.63 14.45 9.41
CA ALA A 113 -11.86 13.15 10.04
C ALA A 113 -12.43 12.11 9.03
N GLY A 114 -11.95 10.88 9.11
CA GLY A 114 -12.32 9.82 8.18
C GLY A 114 -11.33 8.66 8.12
N MET A 115 -11.59 7.75 7.19
CA MET A 115 -10.73 6.60 6.93
C MET A 115 -9.95 6.80 5.64
N TYR A 116 -8.65 6.54 5.70
CA TYR A 116 -7.71 6.75 4.61
C TYR A 116 -7.08 5.42 4.19
N TYR A 117 -6.97 5.22 2.87
CA TYR A 117 -6.30 4.09 2.26
C TYR A 117 -5.05 4.56 1.53
N ILE A 118 -3.90 3.98 1.87
CA ILE A 118 -2.61 4.33 1.30
C ILE A 118 -2.18 3.18 0.41
N LYS A 119 -2.23 3.41 -0.92
CA LYS A 119 -1.94 2.42 -1.95
C LYS A 119 -0.59 2.66 -2.56
N CYS A 120 0.25 1.62 -2.67
CA CYS A 120 1.42 1.68 -3.55
C CYS A 120 0.94 1.72 -5.01
N THR A 121 1.25 2.79 -5.72
CA THR A 121 0.83 3.03 -7.11
C THR A 121 1.98 2.97 -8.11
N GLY A 122 3.24 3.00 -7.65
CA GLY A 122 4.41 2.89 -8.52
C GLY A 122 5.66 2.42 -7.81
N ARG A 123 6.56 1.78 -8.56
CA ARG A 123 7.88 1.29 -8.13
C ARG A 123 8.84 1.21 -9.32
N SER A 124 10.14 1.48 -9.11
CA SER A 124 11.13 1.55 -10.19
C SER A 124 11.49 0.21 -10.83
N ALA A 125 11.29 -0.92 -10.14
CA ALA A 125 11.73 -2.23 -10.64
C ALA A 125 10.73 -3.36 -10.33
N SER A 126 10.72 -4.39 -11.18
CA SER A 126 9.81 -5.55 -11.11
C SER A 126 10.17 -6.55 -9.99
N ASN A 127 11.38 -6.46 -9.44
CA ASN A 127 11.86 -7.22 -8.28
C ASN A 127 11.39 -6.63 -6.94
N LYS A 128 10.78 -5.44 -6.97
CA LYS A 128 10.17 -4.77 -5.82
C LYS A 128 8.72 -5.21 -5.67
N SER A 129 8.28 -5.53 -4.45
CA SER A 129 6.88 -5.86 -4.16
C SER A 129 6.40 -5.23 -2.86
N VAL A 130 5.09 -4.94 -2.80
CA VAL A 130 4.41 -4.48 -1.58
C VAL A 130 3.42 -5.58 -1.21
N ALA A 131 3.68 -6.23 -0.09
CA ALA A 131 2.89 -7.35 0.40
C ALA A 131 1.50 -6.89 0.89
N LYS A 132 1.40 -5.69 1.48
CA LYS A 132 0.13 -5.12 1.94
C LYS A 132 0.14 -3.59 1.88
N ASN A 133 -0.98 -3.00 1.44
CA ASN A 133 -1.27 -1.58 1.56
C ASN A 133 -1.71 -1.22 3.01
N ASN A 134 -2.11 0.03 3.27
CA ASN A 134 -2.43 0.50 4.61
C ASN A 134 -3.82 1.14 4.70
N ILE A 135 -4.50 0.89 5.83
CA ILE A 135 -5.71 1.61 6.25
C ILE A 135 -5.37 2.40 7.50
N VAL A 136 -5.67 3.70 7.47
CA VAL A 136 -5.39 4.64 8.57
C VAL A 136 -6.66 5.43 8.88
N PRO A 137 -7.30 5.23 10.04
CA PRO A 137 -8.33 6.14 10.52
C PRO A 137 -7.70 7.40 11.10
N LEU A 138 -8.32 8.55 10.85
CA LEU A 138 -8.03 9.83 11.48
C LEU A 138 -9.32 10.40 12.11
N PRO A 139 -9.31 10.77 13.41
CA PRO A 139 -8.22 10.54 14.35
C PRO A 139 -7.97 9.04 14.57
N ASN A 140 -6.70 8.68 14.81
CA ASN A 140 -6.29 7.31 15.10
C ASN A 140 -6.45 7.03 16.60
N LYS A 141 -6.76 5.80 17.01
CA LYS A 141 -6.90 5.43 18.42
C LYS A 141 -5.66 5.71 19.29
N ASN A 142 -4.49 5.77 18.67
CA ASN A 142 -3.22 6.03 19.36
C ASN A 142 -2.92 7.53 19.47
N MET A 143 -3.77 8.39 18.91
CA MET A 143 -3.65 9.85 19.04
C MET A 143 -4.30 10.31 20.34
N SER A 144 -3.65 11.28 20.98
CA SER A 144 -4.23 12.05 22.07
C SER A 144 -5.24 13.06 21.52
N ALA A 145 -6.14 13.58 22.36
CA ALA A 145 -7.17 14.53 21.95
C ALA A 145 -6.62 15.83 21.32
N SER A 146 -5.40 16.23 21.71
CA SER A 146 -4.67 17.40 21.19
C SER A 146 -3.88 17.12 19.91
N ASP A 147 -3.72 15.86 19.52
CA ASP A 147 -2.87 15.50 18.40
C ASP A 147 -3.58 15.81 17.09
N THR A 148 -2.85 16.49 16.20
CA THR A 148 -3.33 16.83 14.85
C THR A 148 -2.54 16.11 13.77
N ALA A 149 -1.48 15.41 14.13
CA ALA A 149 -0.63 14.69 13.19
C ALA A 149 -0.52 13.21 13.59
N TYR A 150 -0.58 12.34 12.60
CA TYR A 150 -0.33 10.91 12.76
C TYR A 150 0.70 10.45 11.74
N THR A 151 1.69 9.67 12.19
CA THR A 151 2.72 9.11 11.32
C THR A 151 2.46 7.62 11.10
N VAL A 152 2.60 7.18 9.85
CA VAL A 152 2.53 5.78 9.47
C VAL A 152 3.76 5.43 8.62
N ASP A 153 4.44 4.35 8.99
CA ASP A 153 5.47 3.73 8.16
C ASP A 153 4.82 2.69 7.25
N VAL A 154 4.86 2.95 5.94
CA VAL A 154 4.28 2.04 4.93
C VAL A 154 5.24 0.97 4.45
N ALA A 155 6.53 1.10 4.77
CA ALA A 155 7.59 0.16 4.40
C ALA A 155 7.75 -0.96 5.44
N LEU A 156 7.53 -0.67 6.72
CA LEU A 156 7.78 -1.58 7.84
C LEU A 156 7.11 -2.95 7.63
N ASN A 157 7.93 -3.98 7.37
CA ASN A 157 7.53 -5.38 7.16
C ASN A 157 6.53 -5.62 6.01
N LYS A 158 6.38 -4.66 5.09
CA LYS A 158 5.39 -4.72 3.99
C LYS A 158 6.01 -4.62 2.61
N ILE A 159 7.29 -4.27 2.51
CA ILE A 159 7.99 -4.20 1.23
C ILE A 159 9.05 -5.31 1.14
N THR A 160 8.93 -6.15 0.11
CA THR A 160 9.96 -7.13 -0.25
C THR A 160 10.68 -6.65 -1.49
N GLU A 161 11.99 -6.45 -1.37
CA GLU A 161 12.88 -6.22 -2.50
C GLU A 161 13.62 -7.53 -2.74
N ASN A 162 13.17 -8.29 -3.73
CA ASN A 162 13.98 -9.36 -4.28
C ASN A 162 15.16 -8.64 -4.98
N GLY A 163 16.40 -9.11 -4.86
CA GLY A 163 17.58 -8.41 -5.42
C GLY A 163 17.45 -8.00 -6.89
N GLU A 164 18.25 -7.05 -7.36
CA GLU A 164 18.24 -6.65 -8.77
C GLU A 164 18.70 -7.82 -9.66
N PRO A 165 18.00 -8.12 -10.76
CA PRO A 165 18.44 -9.17 -11.67
C PRO A 165 19.77 -8.76 -12.31
N THR A 166 20.79 -9.61 -12.17
CA THR A 166 22.06 -9.39 -12.85
C THR A 166 22.12 -10.13 -14.19
N ILE A 167 22.80 -9.52 -15.18
CA ILE A 167 23.17 -10.18 -16.43
C ILE A 167 24.69 -10.17 -16.52
N THR A 168 25.30 -11.34 -16.63
CA THR A 168 26.74 -11.51 -16.84
C THR A 168 26.98 -12.08 -18.23
N LYS A 169 27.83 -11.43 -19.02
CA LYS A 169 28.32 -11.93 -20.30
C LYS A 169 29.78 -12.37 -20.12
N LYS A 170 30.10 -13.59 -20.53
CA LYS A 170 31.48 -14.11 -20.59
C LYS A 170 31.77 -14.71 -21.96
N ILE A 171 33.04 -14.81 -22.32
CA ILE A 171 33.51 -15.55 -23.48
C ILE A 171 33.86 -16.97 -23.03
N LYS A 172 33.36 -17.98 -23.73
CA LYS A 172 33.69 -19.39 -23.48
C LYS A 172 34.84 -19.82 -24.38
N LYS A 173 35.97 -20.19 -23.76
CA LYS A 173 37.12 -20.79 -24.44
C LYS A 173 36.80 -22.22 -24.90
N ALA A 174 37.62 -22.73 -25.82
CA ALA A 174 37.50 -24.10 -26.33
C ALA A 174 37.62 -25.17 -25.23
N ASP A 175 38.40 -24.90 -24.17
CA ASP A 175 38.53 -25.77 -22.98
C ASP A 175 37.34 -25.68 -22.00
N GLY A 176 36.34 -24.84 -22.32
CA GLY A 176 35.15 -24.62 -21.50
C GLY A 176 35.27 -23.51 -20.46
N THR A 177 36.45 -22.90 -20.29
CA THR A 177 36.68 -21.82 -19.33
C THR A 177 35.95 -20.53 -19.74
N LEU A 178 35.40 -19.80 -18.76
CA LEU A 178 34.74 -18.51 -18.97
C LEU A 178 35.68 -17.35 -18.61
N VAL A 179 35.87 -16.41 -19.54
CA VAL A 179 36.73 -15.23 -19.37
C VAL A 179 36.04 -13.94 -19.79
N ASP A 180 36.52 -12.80 -19.29
CA ASP A 180 36.02 -11.47 -19.69
C ASP A 180 36.58 -11.02 -21.04
N GLU A 181 37.83 -11.39 -21.32
CA GLU A 181 38.56 -10.99 -22.51
C GLU A 181 39.28 -12.19 -23.12
N LEU A 182 39.31 -12.25 -24.45
CA LEU A 182 39.99 -13.27 -25.22
C LEU A 182 40.58 -12.64 -26.49
N SER A 183 41.88 -12.83 -26.70
CA SER A 183 42.53 -12.52 -27.97
C SER A 183 42.29 -13.66 -28.95
N VAL A 184 41.89 -13.32 -30.16
CA VAL A 184 41.58 -14.28 -31.24
C VAL A 184 42.21 -13.80 -32.54
N GLU A 185 42.52 -14.74 -33.41
CA GLU A 185 42.98 -14.46 -34.76
C GLU A 185 41.79 -14.21 -35.70
N THR A 186 42.08 -13.78 -36.93
CA THR A 186 41.05 -13.53 -37.95
C THR A 186 40.35 -14.85 -38.31
N ASP A 187 39.02 -14.81 -38.50
CA ASP A 187 38.14 -15.95 -38.83
C ASP A 187 37.91 -16.98 -37.71
N GLU A 188 38.34 -16.72 -36.47
CA GLU A 188 38.00 -17.56 -35.31
C GLU A 188 36.57 -17.33 -34.81
N THR A 189 35.87 -18.42 -34.46
CA THR A 189 34.52 -18.36 -33.89
C THR A 189 34.56 -18.10 -32.39
N ILE A 190 33.99 -16.97 -31.95
CA ILE A 190 33.86 -16.64 -30.52
C ILE A 190 32.51 -17.14 -29.98
N THR A 191 32.55 -17.91 -28.91
CA THR A 191 31.33 -18.31 -28.18
C THR A 191 31.13 -17.41 -26.97
N TYR A 192 29.93 -16.84 -26.83
CA TYR A 192 29.54 -16.08 -25.64
C TYR A 192 28.56 -16.89 -24.78
N VAL A 193 28.69 -16.76 -23.47
CA VAL A 193 27.74 -17.28 -22.48
C VAL A 193 27.12 -16.09 -21.75
N LEU A 194 25.79 -16.05 -21.76
CA LEU A 194 24.98 -15.07 -21.04
C LEU A 194 24.33 -15.78 -19.87
N THR A 195 24.65 -15.34 -18.65
CA THR A 195 23.98 -15.78 -17.43
C THR A 195 23.12 -14.65 -16.93
N ALA A 196 21.80 -14.84 -16.92
CA ALA A 196 20.85 -13.86 -16.43
C ALA A 196 20.11 -14.40 -15.21
N GLU A 197 19.96 -13.57 -14.18
CA GLU A 197 18.98 -13.78 -13.13
C GLU A 197 17.62 -13.29 -13.65
N VAL A 198 16.61 -14.15 -13.63
CA VAL A 198 15.23 -13.77 -14.00
C VAL A 198 14.50 -13.31 -12.76
N THR A 199 13.82 -12.16 -12.75
CA THR A 199 13.06 -11.75 -11.55
C THR A 199 11.92 -12.72 -11.29
N GLY A 200 12.00 -13.49 -10.21
CA GLY A 200 10.89 -14.31 -9.71
C GLY A 200 9.80 -13.45 -9.08
N THR A 201 8.54 -13.79 -9.32
CA THR A 201 7.44 -13.33 -8.46
C THR A 201 7.60 -13.96 -7.07
N PRO A 202 6.95 -13.43 -6.01
CA PRO A 202 6.98 -14.06 -4.68
C PRO A 202 6.62 -15.56 -4.70
N ASP A 203 5.78 -15.96 -5.66
CA ASP A 203 5.30 -17.34 -5.82
C ASP A 203 6.23 -18.24 -6.65
N ASN A 204 7.13 -17.66 -7.47
CA ASN A 204 8.08 -18.39 -8.31
C ASN A 204 9.51 -17.98 -7.96
N LYS A 205 10.11 -18.67 -6.99
CA LYS A 205 11.53 -18.48 -6.64
C LYS A 205 12.44 -18.87 -7.82
N LEU A 206 13.59 -18.19 -7.90
CA LEU A 206 14.61 -18.31 -8.94
C LEU A 206 15.00 -19.78 -9.21
N ALA A 207 14.86 -20.21 -10.46
CA ALA A 207 15.61 -21.36 -10.98
C ALA A 207 16.81 -20.83 -11.77
N LYS A 208 18.01 -21.27 -11.41
CA LYS A 208 19.22 -21.00 -12.20
C LYS A 208 19.10 -21.83 -13.48
N TYR A 209 18.90 -21.19 -14.63
CA TYR A 209 19.08 -21.85 -15.91
C TYR A 209 20.58 -21.85 -16.20
N ILE A 210 21.19 -23.03 -16.12
CA ILE A 210 22.58 -23.31 -16.54
C ILE A 210 22.54 -23.86 -17.95
#